data_AF-A0A1H9FDF1-F1
#
_entry.id   AF-A0A1H9FDF1-F1
#
_cell.length_a   1.000
_cell.length_b   1.000
_cell.length_c   1.000
_cell.angle_alpha   90.00
_cell.angle_beta   90.00
_cell.angle_gamma   90.00
#
_symmetry.space_group_name_H-M   'P 1'
#
loop_
_entity.id
_entity.type
_entity.pdbx_description
1 polymer ?
#
loop_
_entity_poly.entity_id
_entity_poly.type
_entity_poly.pdbx_seq_one_letter_code
_entity_poly.pdbx_strand_id
1 'polypeptide(L)'
;MGVRTENAVNNHKSFHTCSGSVLEAFADVIGISEIEARTISGPFAGGRMGKCGAVLSAEYVLRNLYPDEADDKIAEYEERFKAADKGSVMCSDLRGNCRACVTDAAKILEEMVG
;
A
#
# COMPACT_ATOMS: atom_id res chain seq x y z
N MET A 1 5.66 -3.98 15.22
CA MET A 1 5.38 -3.44 13.88
C MET A 1 6.54 -2.53 13.52
N GLY A 2 6.89 -2.42 12.24
CA GLY A 2 7.94 -1.48 11.85
C GLY A 2 7.41 -0.04 11.80
N VAL A 3 8.34 0.92 11.69
CA VAL A 3 8.02 2.35 11.75
C VAL A 3 7.09 2.78 10.63
N ARG A 4 7.23 2.20 9.42
CA ARG A 4 6.40 2.57 8.27
C ARG A 4 5.00 1.98 8.38
N THR A 5 4.88 0.76 8.91
CA THR A 5 3.56 0.20 9.24
C THR A 5 2.82 1.08 10.24
N GLU A 6 3.50 1.55 11.29
CA GLU A 6 2.91 2.43 12.29
C GLU A 6 2.49 3.78 11.69
N ASN A 7 3.34 4.37 10.84
CA ASN A 7 3.02 5.60 10.11
C ASN A 7 1.80 5.44 9.21
N ALA A 8 1.71 4.35 8.43
CA ALA A 8 0.56 4.10 7.57
C ALA A 8 -0.74 3.96 8.38
N VAL A 9 -0.69 3.25 9.51
CA VAL A 9 -1.84 3.12 10.42
C VAL A 9 -2.24 4.48 11.00
N ASN A 10 -1.27 5.30 11.40
CA ASN A 10 -1.51 6.64 11.95
C ASN A 10 -2.08 7.60 10.90
N ASN A 11 -1.57 7.58 9.67
CA ASN A 11 -2.12 8.34 8.55
C ASN A 11 -3.60 8.00 8.32
N HIS A 12 -3.96 6.72 8.31
CA HIS A 12 -5.35 6.29 8.16
C HIS A 12 -6.23 6.65 9.37
N LYS A 13 -5.66 6.73 10.59
CA LYS A 13 -6.38 7.27 11.77
C LYS A 13 -6.63 8.78 11.62
N SER A 14 -5.74 9.48 10.96
CA SER A 14 -5.84 10.91 10.64
C SER A 14 -6.69 11.21 9.39
N PHE A 15 -7.57 10.29 9.00
CA PHE A 15 -8.50 10.43 7.87
C PHE A 15 -7.87 10.48 6.47
N HIS A 16 -6.60 10.11 6.33
CA HIS A 16 -6.02 9.92 5.00
C HIS A 16 -6.67 8.71 4.32
N THR A 17 -6.70 8.72 2.99
CA THR A 17 -7.25 7.60 2.21
C THR A 17 -6.41 6.34 2.40
N CYS A 18 -6.96 5.15 2.13
CA CYS A 18 -6.21 3.90 2.25
C CYS A 18 -4.94 3.86 1.38
N SER A 19 -5.00 4.43 0.16
CA SER A 19 -3.85 4.55 -0.72
C SER A 19 -2.84 5.59 -0.23
N GLY A 20 -3.31 6.80 0.12
CA GLY A 20 -2.45 7.85 0.66
C GLY A 20 -1.70 7.42 1.90
N SER A 21 -2.40 6.77 2.83
CA SER A 21 -1.82 6.28 4.08
C SER A 21 -0.59 5.39 3.86
N VAL A 22 -0.65 4.46 2.90
CA VAL A 22 0.48 3.58 2.57
C VAL A 22 1.54 4.34 1.78
N LEU A 23 1.19 5.07 0.72
CA LEU A 23 2.21 5.72 -0.11
C LEU A 23 2.99 6.80 0.66
N GLU A 24 2.32 7.58 1.52
CA GLU A 24 2.97 8.59 2.36
C GLU A 24 3.96 7.96 3.34
N ALA A 25 3.63 6.79 3.92
CA ALA A 25 4.50 6.13 4.88
C ALA A 25 5.79 5.54 4.27
N PHE A 26 5.84 5.42 2.94
CA PHE A 26 6.98 4.91 2.17
C PHE A 26 7.52 5.94 1.17
N ALA A 27 7.09 7.20 1.27
CA ALA A 27 7.49 8.27 0.36
C ALA A 27 9.02 8.50 0.39
N ASP A 28 9.61 8.41 1.58
CA ASP A 28 11.05 8.50 1.81
C ASP A 28 11.84 7.40 1.12
N VAL A 29 11.28 6.18 1.08
CA VAL A 29 11.92 5.00 0.47
C VAL A 29 12.14 5.19 -1.04
N ILE A 30 11.20 5.87 -1.70
CA ILE A 30 11.25 6.12 -3.15
C ILE A 30 11.63 7.56 -3.50
N GLY A 31 12.10 8.34 -2.51
CA GLY A 31 12.65 9.68 -2.73
C GLY A 31 11.63 10.75 -3.13
N ILE A 32 10.36 10.62 -2.73
CA ILE A 32 9.30 11.62 -3.00
C ILE A 32 8.83 12.29 -1.71
N SER A 33 8.22 13.47 -1.82
CA SER A 33 7.57 14.13 -0.70
C SER A 33 6.20 13.53 -0.36
N GLU A 34 5.71 13.75 0.85
CA GLU A 34 4.36 13.35 1.24
C GLU A 34 3.26 14.01 0.37
N ILE A 35 3.49 15.25 -0.11
CA ILE A 35 2.56 15.97 -0.98
C ILE A 35 2.46 15.25 -2.33
N GLU A 36 3.60 14.86 -2.90
CA GLU A 36 3.65 14.06 -4.12
C GLU A 36 2.99 12.70 -3.93
N ALA A 37 3.28 12.02 -2.81
CA ALA A 37 2.65 10.75 -2.45
C ALA A 37 1.12 10.86 -2.40
N ARG A 38 0.56 11.90 -1.76
CA ARG A 38 -0.90 12.13 -1.75
C ARG A 38 -1.47 12.38 -3.14
N THR A 39 -0.74 13.11 -3.98
CA THR A 39 -1.16 13.41 -5.35
C THR A 39 -1.20 12.15 -6.21
N ILE A 40 -0.14 11.34 -6.16
CA ILE A 40 0.00 10.07 -6.90
C ILE A 40 -1.05 9.05 -6.45
N SER A 41 -1.27 8.93 -5.14
CA SER A 41 -2.18 7.92 -4.56
C SER A 41 -3.67 8.30 -4.62
N GLY A 42 -4.00 9.57 -4.89
CA GLY A 42 -5.37 10.08 -4.92
C GLY A 42 -6.31 9.30 -5.85
N PRO A 43 -5.92 8.98 -7.10
CA PRO A 43 -6.71 8.14 -8.00
C PRO A 43 -6.96 6.72 -7.49
N PHE A 44 -6.10 6.16 -6.63
CA PHE A 44 -6.22 4.78 -6.14
C PHE A 44 -7.26 4.62 -5.01
N ALA A 45 -7.70 5.73 -4.42
CA ALA A 45 -8.58 5.72 -3.26
C ALA A 45 -9.99 5.21 -3.58
N GLY A 46 -10.66 4.62 -2.58
CA GLY A 46 -12.08 4.24 -2.66
C GLY A 46 -12.40 3.12 -3.66
N GLY A 47 -11.39 2.34 -4.10
CA GLY A 47 -11.57 1.27 -5.07
C GLY A 47 -11.88 1.76 -6.49
N ARG A 48 -11.56 3.03 -6.81
CA ARG A 48 -11.79 3.63 -8.15
C ARG A 48 -11.08 2.88 -9.28
N MET A 49 -9.98 2.21 -8.95
CA MET A 49 -9.17 1.41 -9.88
C MET A 49 -9.50 -0.10 -9.83
N GLY A 50 -10.58 -0.50 -9.14
CA GLY A 50 -10.95 -1.90 -8.92
C GLY A 50 -10.10 -2.58 -7.82
N LYS A 51 -8.77 -2.54 -7.94
CA LYS A 51 -7.84 -3.07 -6.94
C LYS A 51 -7.81 -2.19 -5.67
N CYS A 52 -7.49 -2.78 -4.53
CA CYS A 52 -7.36 -2.08 -3.26
C CYS A 52 -6.31 -0.96 -3.34
N GLY A 53 -6.67 0.25 -2.91
CA GLY A 53 -5.78 1.42 -3.00
C GLY A 53 -4.49 1.29 -2.19
N ALA A 54 -4.55 0.61 -1.04
CA ALA A 54 -3.37 0.30 -0.23
C ALA A 54 -2.41 -0.64 -0.97
N VAL A 55 -2.95 -1.65 -1.66
CA VAL A 55 -2.19 -2.59 -2.50
C VAL A 55 -1.56 -1.86 -3.69
N LEU A 56 -2.32 -1.05 -4.43
CA LEU A 56 -1.79 -0.26 -5.55
C LEU A 56 -0.66 0.69 -5.14
N SER A 57 -0.73 1.25 -3.93
CA SER A 57 0.31 2.13 -3.40
C SER A 57 1.58 1.36 -3.05
N ALA A 58 1.46 0.14 -2.52
CA ALA A 58 2.59 -0.74 -2.30
C ALA A 58 3.22 -1.20 -3.62
N GLU A 59 2.41 -1.56 -4.62
CA GLU A 59 2.91 -1.86 -5.97
C GLU A 59 3.69 -0.67 -6.54
N TYR A 60 3.18 0.56 -6.38
CA TYR A 60 3.88 1.76 -6.83
C TYR A 60 5.26 1.89 -6.20
N VAL A 61 5.39 1.64 -4.88
CA VAL A 61 6.67 1.64 -4.18
C VAL A 61 7.62 0.58 -4.77
N LEU A 62 7.13 -0.65 -4.96
CA LEU A 62 7.93 -1.74 -5.52
C LEU A 62 8.39 -1.46 -6.96
N ARG A 63 7.55 -0.87 -7.81
CA ARG A 63 7.94 -0.46 -9.18
C ARG A 63 9.07 0.56 -9.19
N ASN A 64 9.11 1.46 -8.22
CA ASN A 64 10.14 2.48 -8.13
C ASN A 64 11.46 1.93 -7.57
N LEU A 65 11.40 0.99 -6.61
CA LEU A 65 12.60 0.40 -6.02
C LEU A 65 13.25 -0.67 -6.91
N TYR A 66 12.43 -1.44 -7.61
CA TYR A 66 12.87 -2.60 -8.38
C TYR A 66 12.36 -2.50 -9.82
N PRO A 67 12.77 -1.49 -10.61
CA PRO A 67 12.20 -1.25 -11.94
C PRO A 67 12.36 -2.45 -12.88
N ASP A 68 13.46 -3.20 -12.77
CA ASP A 68 13.76 -4.36 -13.62
C ASP A 68 13.09 -5.68 -13.15
N GLU A 69 12.65 -5.73 -11.89
CA GLU A 69 12.03 -6.92 -11.26
C GLU A 69 10.61 -6.62 -10.75
N ALA A 70 10.02 -5.52 -11.22
CA ALA A 70 8.82 -4.94 -10.64
C ALA A 70 7.64 -5.93 -10.63
N ASP A 71 7.42 -6.63 -11.75
CA ASP A 71 6.30 -7.54 -11.89
C ASP A 71 6.46 -8.78 -10.98
N ASP A 72 7.68 -9.28 -10.80
CA ASP A 72 7.97 -10.40 -9.88
C ASP A 72 7.77 -9.99 -8.42
N LYS A 73 8.25 -8.79 -8.04
CA LYS A 73 8.07 -8.25 -6.68
C LYS A 73 6.61 -7.97 -6.37
N ILE A 74 5.86 -7.47 -7.35
CA ILE A 74 4.42 -7.23 -7.21
C ILE A 74 3.67 -8.55 -7.07
N ALA A 75 3.97 -9.54 -7.89
CA ALA A 75 3.33 -10.85 -7.79
C ALA A 75 3.60 -11.49 -6.41
N GLU A 76 4.85 -11.45 -5.94
CA GLU A 76 5.20 -11.92 -4.60
C GLU A 76 4.42 -11.17 -3.51
N TYR A 77 4.37 -9.83 -3.58
CA TYR A 77 3.65 -9.00 -2.64
C TYR A 77 2.15 -9.32 -2.61
N GLU A 78 1.51 -9.46 -3.79
CA GLU A 78 0.09 -9.77 -3.88
C GLU A 78 -0.23 -11.16 -3.31
N GLU A 79 0.61 -12.16 -3.54
CA GLU A 79 0.45 -13.49 -2.92
C GLU A 79 0.52 -13.39 -1.40
N ARG A 80 1.50 -12.67 -0.86
CA ARG A 80 1.62 -12.45 0.60
C ARG A 80 0.40 -11.70 1.15
N PHE A 81 -0.10 -10.69 0.45
CA PHE A 81 -1.29 -9.93 0.87
C PHE A 81 -2.53 -10.81 0.88
N LYS A 82 -2.75 -11.63 -0.15
CA LYS A 82 -3.85 -12.59 -0.21
C LYS A 82 -3.77 -13.62 0.93
N ALA A 83 -2.56 -14.10 1.24
CA ALA A 83 -2.31 -15.06 2.31
C ALA A 83 -2.50 -14.49 3.73
N ALA A 84 -2.47 -13.17 3.92
CA ALA A 84 -2.71 -12.50 5.19
C ALA A 84 -4.22 -12.38 5.53
N ASP A 85 -4.95 -13.51 5.41
CA ASP A 85 -6.39 -13.63 5.66
C ASP A 85 -7.27 -12.69 4.80
N LYS A 86 -6.77 -12.26 3.63
CA LYS A 86 -7.52 -11.39 2.70
C LYS A 86 -8.20 -12.15 1.57
N GLY A 87 -7.53 -13.16 1.02
CA GLY A 87 -8.03 -13.98 -0.10
C GLY A 87 -8.17 -13.26 -1.46
N SER A 88 -8.06 -11.93 -1.52
CA SER A 88 -8.17 -11.14 -2.74
C SER A 88 -7.35 -9.84 -2.63
N VAL A 89 -7.03 -9.23 -3.77
CA VAL A 89 -6.49 -7.85 -3.87
C VAL A 89 -7.55 -6.85 -4.35
N MET A 90 -8.73 -7.32 -4.75
CA MET A 90 -9.78 -6.49 -5.30
C MET A 90 -10.52 -5.75 -4.18
N CYS A 91 -10.69 -4.44 -4.34
CA CYS A 91 -11.27 -3.61 -3.29
C CYS A 91 -12.69 -4.06 -2.94
N SER A 92 -13.49 -4.49 -3.93
CA SER A 92 -14.85 -4.99 -3.75
C SER A 92 -14.94 -6.17 -2.79
N ASP A 93 -13.97 -7.07 -2.84
CA ASP A 93 -13.96 -8.32 -2.08
C ASP A 93 -13.47 -8.09 -0.65
N LEU A 94 -12.75 -6.99 -0.43
CA LEU A 94 -12.17 -6.58 0.84
C LEU A 94 -13.02 -5.52 1.57
N ARG A 95 -14.11 -5.04 0.95
CA ARG A 95 -14.94 -3.95 1.50
C ARG A 95 -15.42 -4.31 2.92
N GLY A 96 -15.19 -3.39 3.85
CA GLY A 96 -15.62 -3.52 5.26
C GLY A 96 -14.50 -3.26 6.27
N ASN A 97 -13.22 -3.33 5.88
CA ASN A 97 -12.10 -3.06 6.79
C ASN A 97 -10.85 -2.46 6.10
N CYS A 98 -10.97 -1.22 5.60
CA CYS A 98 -9.84 -0.49 4.99
C CYS A 98 -8.64 -0.37 5.93
N ARG A 99 -8.86 -0.25 7.24
CA ARG A 99 -7.78 -0.17 8.23
C ARG A 99 -6.96 -1.45 8.29
N ALA A 100 -7.59 -2.62 8.25
CA ALA A 100 -6.85 -3.88 8.18
C ALA A 100 -6.06 -3.97 6.86
N CYS A 101 -6.66 -3.58 5.74
CA CYS A 101 -5.94 -3.53 4.45
C CYS A 101 -4.69 -2.64 4.50
N VAL A 102 -4.79 -1.44 5.10
CA VAL A 102 -3.63 -0.54 5.27
C VAL A 102 -2.56 -1.17 6.15
N THR A 103 -2.95 -1.80 7.25
CA THR A 103 -2.02 -2.41 8.20
C THR A 103 -1.26 -3.56 7.55
N ASP A 104 -1.97 -4.48 6.90
CA ASP A 104 -1.36 -5.67 6.30
C ASP A 104 -0.54 -5.29 5.06
N ALA A 105 -1.04 -4.38 4.23
CA ALA A 105 -0.31 -3.87 3.07
C ALA A 105 1.03 -3.22 3.48
N ALA A 106 1.00 -2.31 4.45
CA ALA A 106 2.20 -1.63 4.92
C ALA A 106 3.17 -2.61 5.60
N LYS A 107 2.68 -3.54 6.40
CA LYS A 107 3.51 -4.55 7.07
C LYS A 107 4.26 -5.43 6.07
N ILE A 108 3.54 -5.98 5.09
CA ILE A 108 4.14 -6.87 4.07
C ILE A 108 5.14 -6.08 3.22
N LEU A 109 4.81 -4.84 2.84
CA LEU A 109 5.72 -3.99 2.09
C LEU A 109 6.99 -3.69 2.88
N GLU A 110 6.87 -3.32 4.16
CA GLU A 110 8.01 -3.05 5.04
C GLU A 110 8.92 -4.27 5.16
N GLU A 111 8.35 -5.46 5.35
CA GLU A 111 9.11 -6.72 5.37
C GLU A 111 9.85 -7.02 4.06
N MET A 112 9.36 -6.52 2.92
CA MET A 112 9.99 -6.72 1.61
C MET A 112 11.08 -5.69 1.30
N VAL A 113 10.98 -4.46 1.82
CA VAL A 113 11.87 -3.34 1.41
C VAL A 113 12.90 -2.94 2.48
N GLY A 114 12.75 -3.37 3.74
CA GLY A 114 13.68 -3.05 4.83
C GLY A 114 13.28 -1.81 5.62
#